data_AF-A0A3A8NEI2-F1
#
_entry.id   AF-A0A3A8NEI2-F1
#
_cell.length_a   1.000
_cell.length_b   1.000
_cell.length_c   1.000
_cell.angle_alpha   90.00
_cell.angle_beta   90.00
_cell.angle_gamma   90.00
#
_symmetry.space_group_name_H-M   'P 1'
#
loop_
_entity.id
_entity.type
_entity.pdbx_description
1 polymer ?
#
loop_
_entity_poly.entity_id
_entity_poly.type
_entity_poly.pdbx_seq_one_letter_code
_entity_poly.pdbx_strand_id
1 'polypeptide(L)'
;MGSVTDEALMDLFCQGDHSAFEALFARHAGRVQGFLARMVRDGPLAEDLLQMTFLSVIRARGRYEPGTRFTPWLLTIAANAARDALRHQQHVDSHAHAPPEGLTSVPAPDGDPVLRRRIEDALQLLPLEQREAVVLSKLEGWSFEEIAQLRGIRAGAARLRAHRGYEKLRELLGGLVGEDA
;
A
#
# COMPACT_ATOMS: atom_id res chain seq x y z
N MET A 1 3.57 -7.35 30.15
CA MET A 1 2.40 -7.99 29.53
C MET A 1 2.58 -7.91 28.02
N GLY A 2 2.69 -9.05 27.33
CA GLY A 2 2.86 -9.07 25.88
C GLY A 2 1.63 -8.48 25.20
N SER A 3 1.82 -7.58 24.24
CA SER A 3 0.72 -7.09 23.43
C SER A 3 0.08 -8.26 22.69
N VAL A 4 -1.26 -8.39 22.75
CA VAL A 4 -2.02 -9.36 21.96
C VAL A 4 -1.63 -9.23 20.49
N THR A 5 -1.33 -10.34 19.82
CA THR A 5 -0.95 -10.36 18.41
C THR A 5 -2.12 -9.95 17.52
N ASP A 6 -1.84 -9.52 16.29
CA ASP A 6 -2.90 -9.11 15.36
C ASP A 6 -3.77 -10.30 14.95
N GLU A 7 -3.19 -11.49 14.83
CA GLU A 7 -3.93 -12.72 14.55
C GLU A 7 -4.91 -13.05 15.69
N ALA A 8 -4.49 -12.92 16.95
CA ALA A 8 -5.36 -13.16 18.09
C ALA A 8 -6.48 -12.10 18.20
N LEU A 9 -6.20 -10.84 17.87
CA LEU A 9 -7.24 -9.81 17.78
C LEU A 9 -8.23 -10.11 16.64
N MET A 10 -7.75 -10.62 15.49
CA MET A 10 -8.62 -10.99 14.39
C MET A 10 -9.51 -12.18 14.76
N ASP A 11 -8.97 -13.19 15.45
CA ASP A 11 -9.74 -14.34 15.94
C ASP A 11 -10.85 -13.91 16.92
N LEU A 12 -10.55 -12.98 17.84
CA LEU A 12 -11.54 -12.39 18.75
C LEU A 12 -12.61 -11.61 17.97
N PHE A 13 -12.20 -10.83 16.96
CA PHE A 13 -13.14 -10.10 16.12
C PHE A 13 -14.06 -11.02 15.32
N CYS A 14 -13.55 -12.15 14.82
CA CYS A 14 -14.35 -13.20 14.17
C CYS A 14 -15.40 -13.79 15.11
N GLN A 15 -15.13 -13.84 16.42
CA GLN A 15 -16.05 -14.29 17.46
C GLN A 15 -17.06 -13.20 17.90
N GLY A 16 -16.96 -11.99 17.36
CA GLY A 16 -17.89 -10.88 17.62
C GLY A 16 -17.39 -9.83 18.60
N ASP A 17 -16.12 -9.89 19.03
CA ASP A 17 -15.53 -8.83 19.85
C ASP A 17 -15.18 -7.61 18.99
N HIS A 18 -15.99 -6.57 19.07
CA HIS A 18 -15.81 -5.35 18.29
C HIS A 18 -14.62 -4.52 18.78
N SER A 19 -14.23 -4.63 20.07
CA SER A 19 -13.06 -3.92 20.61
C SER A 19 -11.75 -4.42 20.00
N ALA A 20 -11.72 -5.70 19.59
CA ALA A 20 -10.58 -6.27 18.89
C ALA A 20 -10.38 -5.64 17.50
N PHE A 21 -11.47 -5.33 16.80
CA PHE A 21 -11.40 -4.59 15.53
C PHE A 21 -10.92 -3.16 15.73
N GLU A 22 -11.37 -2.46 16.77
CA GLU A 22 -10.89 -1.10 17.08
C GLU A 22 -9.37 -1.10 17.32
N ALA A 23 -8.85 -2.09 18.05
CA ALA A 23 -7.43 -2.27 18.26
C ALA A 23 -6.66 -2.52 16.95
N LEU A 24 -7.18 -3.38 16.06
CA LEU A 24 -6.60 -3.62 14.74
C LEU A 24 -6.62 -2.36 13.88
N PHE A 25 -7.73 -1.63 13.86
CA PHE A 25 -7.86 -0.38 13.13
C PHE A 25 -6.84 0.65 13.62
N ALA A 26 -6.77 0.90 14.92
CA ALA A 26 -5.83 1.85 15.52
C ALA A 26 -4.36 1.51 15.20
N ARG A 27 -4.01 0.22 15.18
CA ARG A 27 -2.65 -0.23 14.85
C ARG A 27 -2.29 -0.07 13.37
N HIS A 28 -3.24 -0.30 12.47
CA HIS A 28 -2.94 -0.46 11.04
C HIS A 28 -3.41 0.68 10.14
N ALA A 29 -4.32 1.54 10.59
CA ALA A 29 -4.92 2.59 9.75
C ALA A 29 -3.86 3.50 9.11
N GLY A 30 -2.90 4.01 9.89
CA GLY A 30 -1.85 4.89 9.38
C GLY A 30 -0.94 4.22 8.35
N ARG A 31 -0.60 2.94 8.58
CA ARG A 31 0.21 2.14 7.64
C ARG A 31 -0.54 1.90 6.34
N VAL A 32 -1.80 1.48 6.41
CA VAL A 32 -2.64 1.24 5.23
C VAL A 32 -2.88 2.54 4.45
N GLN A 33 -3.15 3.65 5.13
CA GLN A 33 -3.31 4.96 4.49
C GLN A 33 -2.04 5.39 3.77
N GLY A 34 -0.87 5.23 4.41
CA GLY A 34 0.42 5.52 3.78
C GLY A 34 0.72 4.61 2.58
N PHE A 35 0.34 3.34 2.64
CA PHE A 35 0.42 2.42 1.51
C PHE A 35 -0.48 2.89 0.35
N LEU A 36 -1.75 3.18 0.63
CA LEU A 36 -2.73 3.63 -0.37
C LEU A 36 -2.34 4.95 -1.02
N ALA A 37 -1.86 5.93 -0.24
CA ALA A 37 -1.40 7.22 -0.74
C ALA A 37 -0.25 7.06 -1.76
N ARG A 38 0.70 6.15 -1.49
CA ARG A 38 1.76 5.81 -2.44
C ARG A 38 1.23 5.11 -3.69
N MET A 39 0.12 4.41 -3.60
CA MET A 39 -0.49 3.73 -4.75
C MET A 39 -1.25 4.70 -5.65
N VAL A 40 -2.13 5.55 -5.12
CA VAL A 40 -3.10 6.30 -5.94
C VAL A 40 -2.77 7.77 -6.23
N ARG A 41 -1.84 8.38 -5.49
CA ARG A 41 -1.46 9.80 -5.66
C ARG A 41 -2.58 10.83 -5.47
N ASP A 42 -3.58 10.48 -4.68
CA ASP A 42 -4.74 11.30 -4.41
C ASP A 42 -5.10 11.09 -2.93
N GLY A 43 -4.94 12.15 -2.14
CA GLY A 43 -5.16 12.10 -0.69
C GLY A 43 -6.59 11.71 -0.33
N PRO A 44 -7.60 12.44 -0.82
CA PRO A 44 -9.01 12.08 -0.67
C PRO A 44 -9.32 10.64 -1.10
N LEU A 45 -8.85 10.21 -2.27
CA LEU A 45 -9.07 8.83 -2.73
C LEU A 45 -8.39 7.80 -1.81
N ALA A 46 -7.21 8.09 -1.28
CA ALA A 46 -6.54 7.21 -0.34
C ALA A 46 -7.31 7.06 0.98
N GLU A 47 -7.97 8.12 1.46
CA GLU A 47 -8.85 8.08 2.64
C GLU A 47 -10.11 7.26 2.38
N ASP A 48 -10.74 7.42 1.21
CA ASP A 48 -11.89 6.61 0.82
C ASP A 48 -11.50 5.13 0.70
N LEU A 49 -10.34 4.85 0.10
CA LEU A 49 -9.83 3.49 -0.03
C LEU A 49 -9.49 2.86 1.32
N LEU A 50 -9.02 3.66 2.29
CA LEU A 50 -8.78 3.20 3.65
C LEU A 50 -10.09 2.71 4.27
N GLN A 51 -11.13 3.53 4.19
CA GLN A 51 -12.46 3.18 4.69
C GLN A 51 -13.00 1.92 4.00
N MET A 52 -12.93 1.85 2.67
CA MET A 52 -13.35 0.68 1.90
C MET A 52 -12.56 -0.59 2.26
N THR A 53 -11.26 -0.45 2.55
CA THR A 53 -10.40 -1.56 2.98
C THR A 53 -10.90 -2.14 4.30
N PHE A 54 -11.11 -1.30 5.32
CA PHE A 54 -11.57 -1.77 6.63
C PHE A 54 -13.03 -2.24 6.62
N LEU A 55 -13.90 -1.64 5.80
CA LEU A 55 -15.24 -2.19 5.53
C LEU A 55 -15.17 -3.58 4.90
N SER A 56 -14.20 -3.80 4.00
CA SER A 56 -13.97 -5.11 3.39
C SER A 56 -13.45 -6.13 4.40
N VAL A 57 -12.60 -5.72 5.35
CA VAL A 57 -12.18 -6.57 6.48
C VAL A 57 -13.40 -7.01 7.31
N ILE A 58 -14.28 -6.08 7.67
CA ILE A 58 -15.51 -6.39 8.42
C ILE A 58 -16.37 -7.41 7.66
N ARG A 59 -16.57 -7.20 6.34
CA ARG A 59 -17.35 -8.12 5.49
C ARG A 59 -16.66 -9.48 5.31
N ALA A 60 -15.34 -9.51 5.30
CA ALA A 60 -14.54 -10.72 5.07
C ALA A 60 -14.21 -11.48 6.36
N ARG A 61 -14.52 -10.96 7.55
CA ARG A 61 -14.15 -11.59 8.84
C ARG A 61 -14.59 -13.05 8.95
N GLY A 62 -15.77 -13.41 8.43
CA GLY A 62 -16.28 -14.78 8.47
C GLY A 62 -15.54 -15.76 7.54
N ARG A 63 -14.70 -15.26 6.64
CA ARG A 63 -13.85 -16.04 5.72
C ARG A 63 -12.37 -15.97 6.10
N TYR A 64 -12.05 -15.34 7.23
CA TYR A 64 -10.68 -15.32 7.73
C TYR A 64 -10.34 -16.70 8.31
N GLU A 65 -9.27 -17.30 7.79
CA GLU A 65 -8.81 -18.61 8.25
C GLU A 65 -7.82 -18.43 9.42
N PRO A 66 -8.07 -19.07 10.58
CA PRO A 66 -7.14 -19.04 11.71
C PRO A 66 -5.72 -19.44 11.31
N GLY A 67 -4.72 -18.73 11.81
CA GLY A 67 -3.31 -18.93 11.44
C GLY A 67 -2.87 -18.20 10.16
N THR A 68 -3.80 -17.58 9.42
CA THR A 68 -3.43 -16.58 8.41
C THR A 68 -2.70 -15.42 9.10
N ARG A 69 -1.66 -14.86 8.47
CA ARG A 69 -1.03 -13.63 8.98
C ARG A 69 -1.91 -12.44 8.63
N PHE A 70 -2.23 -11.62 9.63
CA PHE A 70 -3.21 -10.54 9.45
C PHE A 70 -2.69 -9.43 8.54
N THR A 71 -1.46 -8.93 8.76
CA THR A 71 -0.93 -7.79 8.00
C THR A 71 -0.85 -8.06 6.48
N PRO A 72 -0.30 -9.20 6.01
CA PRO A 72 -0.30 -9.50 4.58
C PRO A 72 -1.72 -9.64 4.00
N TRP A 73 -2.65 -10.21 4.75
CA TRP A 73 -4.04 -10.33 4.34
C TRP A 73 -4.74 -8.96 4.23
N LEU A 74 -4.53 -8.06 5.19
CA LEU A 74 -5.04 -6.68 5.16
C LEU A 74 -4.50 -5.90 3.95
N LEU A 75 -3.19 -5.96 3.73
CA LEU A 75 -2.54 -5.26 2.61
C LEU A 75 -2.94 -5.86 1.24
N THR A 76 -3.32 -7.14 1.18
CA THR A 76 -3.95 -7.74 0.00
C THR A 76 -5.26 -7.03 -0.36
N ILE A 77 -6.13 -6.84 0.64
CA ILE A 77 -7.41 -6.14 0.47
C ILE A 77 -7.15 -4.70 -0.01
N ALA A 78 -6.26 -3.97 0.67
CA ALA A 78 -5.90 -2.60 0.33
C ALA A 78 -5.36 -2.47 -1.10
N ALA A 79 -4.45 -3.36 -1.49
CA ALA A 79 -3.82 -3.30 -2.80
C ALA A 79 -4.77 -3.68 -3.95
N ASN A 80 -5.76 -4.54 -3.69
CA ASN A 80 -6.82 -4.81 -4.65
C ASN A 80 -7.74 -3.60 -4.82
N ALA A 81 -8.16 -2.97 -3.72
CA ALA A 81 -8.97 -1.76 -3.77
C ALA A 81 -8.27 -0.62 -4.54
N ALA A 82 -6.97 -0.38 -4.27
CA ALA A 82 -6.20 0.64 -4.97
C ALA A 82 -6.10 0.37 -6.48
N ARG A 83 -5.89 -0.89 -6.88
CA ARG A 83 -5.86 -1.24 -8.30
C ARG A 83 -7.21 -1.02 -8.97
N ASP A 84 -8.29 -1.45 -8.33
CA ASP A 84 -9.63 -1.31 -8.90
C ASP A 84 -9.98 0.17 -9.10
N ALA A 85 -9.63 1.03 -8.14
CA ALA A 85 -9.77 2.48 -8.26
C ALA A 85 -8.94 3.06 -9.43
N LEU A 86 -7.66 2.68 -9.54
CA LEU A 86 -6.78 3.15 -10.62
C LEU A 86 -7.22 2.66 -12.00
N ARG A 87 -7.73 1.42 -12.11
CA ARG A 87 -8.32 0.92 -13.36
C ARG A 87 -9.58 1.69 -13.72
N HIS A 88 -10.40 2.06 -12.73
CA HIS A 88 -11.58 2.88 -12.97
C HIS A 88 -11.20 4.29 -13.44
N GLN A 89 -10.23 4.94 -12.78
CA GLN A 89 -9.69 6.24 -13.20
C GLN A 89 -9.14 6.20 -14.63
N GLN A 90 -8.36 5.19 -15.00
CA GLN A 90 -7.86 5.05 -16.38
C GLN A 90 -8.99 4.99 -17.42
N HIS A 91 -10.11 4.31 -17.13
CA HIS A 91 -11.27 4.29 -18.02
C HIS A 91 -12.00 5.65 -18.08
N VAL A 92 -12.07 6.38 -16.98
CA VAL A 92 -12.73 7.69 -16.91
C VAL A 92 -11.86 8.79 -17.52
N ASP A 93 -10.56 8.79 -17.28
CA ASP A 93 -9.59 9.77 -17.79
C ASP A 93 -9.33 9.62 -19.30
N SER A 94 -9.62 8.43 -19.85
CA SER A 94 -9.77 8.22 -21.30
C SER A 94 -10.84 9.15 -21.92
N HIS A 95 -11.72 9.72 -21.08
CA HIS A 95 -12.78 10.65 -21.46
C HIS A 95 -12.66 12.06 -20.84
N ALA A 96 -11.73 12.31 -19.91
CA ALA A 96 -11.55 13.64 -19.31
C ALA A 96 -10.09 13.86 -18.83
N HIS A 97 -9.44 14.92 -19.29
CA HIS A 97 -8.12 15.33 -18.81
C HIS A 97 -8.23 16.31 -17.64
N ALA A 98 -7.85 15.90 -16.43
CA ALA A 98 -7.35 16.79 -15.38
C ALA A 98 -6.47 16.01 -14.39
N PRO A 99 -5.28 16.51 -14.00
CA PRO A 99 -4.49 15.88 -12.96
C PRO A 99 -5.05 16.24 -11.57
N PRO A 100 -5.18 15.30 -10.62
CA PRO A 100 -5.49 15.64 -9.25
C PRO A 100 -4.27 16.29 -8.56
N GLU A 101 -4.54 17.36 -7.81
CA GLU A 101 -3.59 18.07 -6.96
C GLU A 101 -3.57 17.49 -5.54
N GLY A 102 -2.36 17.38 -4.96
CA GLY A 102 -2.16 17.40 -3.51
C GLY A 102 -2.07 16.05 -2.80
N LEU A 103 -0.86 15.66 -2.42
CA LEU A 103 -0.62 14.68 -1.36
C LEU A 103 -0.58 15.39 0.00
N THR A 104 -1.47 15.04 0.91
CA THR A 104 -1.28 15.29 2.35
C THR A 104 -0.28 14.27 2.87
N SER A 105 0.92 14.73 3.21
CA SER A 105 1.98 13.89 3.81
C SER A 105 1.50 13.31 5.13
N VAL A 106 1.27 11.98 5.18
CA VAL A 106 1.02 11.26 6.44
C VAL A 106 2.31 11.27 7.28
N PRO A 107 2.35 11.84 8.49
CA PRO A 107 3.58 11.95 9.26
C PRO A 107 4.06 10.56 9.73
N ALA A 108 5.36 10.31 9.56
CA ALA A 108 6.09 9.24 10.23
C ALA A 108 7.31 9.90 10.88
N PRO A 109 7.74 9.48 12.09
CA PRO A 109 8.89 10.07 12.74
C PRO A 109 10.17 9.59 12.02
N ASP A 110 11.11 10.51 11.86
CA ASP A 110 12.46 10.36 11.29
C ASP A 110 12.60 10.35 9.75
N GLY A 111 13.14 11.46 9.22
CA GLY A 111 13.60 11.62 7.84
C GLY A 111 13.59 13.08 7.37
N ASP A 112 14.48 13.43 6.44
CA ASP A 112 14.43 14.73 5.74
C ASP A 112 13.11 14.81 4.94
N PRO A 113 12.21 15.76 5.26
CA PRO A 113 10.91 15.88 4.58
C PRO A 113 11.05 16.19 3.09
N VAL A 114 12.13 16.85 2.67
CA VAL A 114 12.40 17.15 1.26
C VAL A 114 12.76 15.87 0.51
N LEU A 115 13.69 15.08 1.06
CA LEU A 115 14.06 13.78 0.50
C LEU A 115 12.86 12.83 0.46
N ARG A 116 12.05 12.82 1.51
CA ARG A 116 10.84 12.00 1.57
C ARG A 116 9.86 12.35 0.46
N ARG A 117 9.56 13.64 0.28
CA ARG A 117 8.68 14.11 -0.80
C ARG A 117 9.24 13.74 -2.17
N ARG A 118 10.55 13.89 -2.39
CA ARG A 118 11.22 13.48 -3.63
C ARG A 118 11.07 11.98 -3.91
N ILE A 119 11.20 11.12 -2.90
CA ILE A 119 10.98 9.67 -3.04
C ILE A 119 9.51 9.39 -3.36
N GLU A 120 8.59 10.04 -2.67
CA GLU A 120 7.15 9.91 -2.92
C GLU A 120 6.81 10.31 -4.35
N ASP A 121 7.29 11.47 -4.83
CA ASP A 121 7.09 11.93 -6.22
C ASP A 121 7.73 10.97 -7.24
N ALA A 122 8.94 10.46 -6.98
CA ALA A 122 9.62 9.53 -7.88
C ALA A 122 8.87 8.18 -7.99
N LEU A 123 8.31 7.67 -6.89
CA LEU A 123 7.45 6.47 -6.92
C LEU A 123 6.26 6.68 -7.85
N GLN A 124 5.73 7.91 -7.93
CA GLN A 124 4.59 8.25 -8.77
C GLN A 124 4.90 8.30 -10.27
N LEU A 125 6.16 8.34 -10.64
CA LEU A 125 6.59 8.27 -12.04
C LEU A 125 6.78 6.82 -12.52
N LEU A 126 6.73 5.85 -11.60
CA LEU A 126 6.78 4.43 -11.96
C LEU A 126 5.45 3.95 -12.55
N PRO A 127 5.49 3.05 -13.56
CA PRO A 127 4.33 2.24 -13.93
C PRO A 127 3.76 1.53 -12.70
N LEU A 128 2.42 1.41 -12.64
CA LEU A 128 1.71 0.90 -11.47
C LEU A 128 2.26 -0.44 -10.98
N GLU A 129 2.50 -1.40 -11.88
CA GLU A 129 2.98 -2.73 -11.51
C GLU A 129 4.40 -2.72 -10.94
N GLN A 130 5.23 -1.76 -11.35
CA GLN A 130 6.58 -1.57 -10.82
C GLN A 130 6.52 -0.88 -9.46
N ARG A 131 5.72 0.20 -9.35
CA ARG A 131 5.47 0.91 -8.08
C ARG A 131 5.00 -0.02 -7.00
N GLU A 132 4.00 -0.83 -7.32
CA GLU A 132 3.40 -1.78 -6.41
C GLU A 132 4.40 -2.84 -5.93
N ALA A 133 5.20 -3.39 -6.86
CA ALA A 133 6.25 -4.35 -6.51
C ALA A 133 7.33 -3.72 -5.63
N VAL A 134 7.71 -2.47 -5.87
CA VAL A 134 8.67 -1.72 -5.05
C VAL A 134 8.12 -1.45 -3.64
N VAL A 135 6.91 -0.91 -3.53
CA VAL A 135 6.28 -0.57 -2.24
C VAL A 135 6.08 -1.83 -1.40
N LEU A 136 5.50 -2.89 -1.97
CA LEU A 136 5.27 -4.14 -1.23
C LEU A 136 6.58 -4.79 -0.76
N SER A 137 7.61 -4.81 -1.61
CA SER A 137 8.88 -5.46 -1.25
C SER A 137 9.72 -4.64 -0.27
N LYS A 138 9.94 -3.34 -0.54
CA LYS A 138 10.86 -2.52 0.26
C LYS A 138 10.25 -1.86 1.45
N LEU A 139 9.00 -1.44 1.37
CA LEU A 139 8.33 -0.72 2.47
C LEU A 139 7.52 -1.69 3.33
N GLU A 140 6.84 -2.65 2.70
CA GLU A 140 6.00 -3.60 3.44
C GLU A 140 6.72 -4.92 3.79
N GLY A 141 7.91 -5.17 3.23
CA GLY A 141 8.74 -6.34 3.55
C GLY A 141 8.28 -7.65 2.92
N TRP A 142 7.42 -7.61 1.91
CA TRP A 142 6.91 -8.80 1.25
C TRP A 142 7.98 -9.48 0.40
N SER A 143 7.99 -10.82 0.45
CA SER A 143 8.74 -11.64 -0.48
C SER A 143 8.14 -11.56 -1.89
N PHE A 144 8.98 -11.82 -2.90
CA PHE A 144 8.51 -11.88 -4.28
C PHE A 144 7.53 -13.04 -4.54
N GLU A 145 7.51 -14.05 -3.68
CA GLU A 145 6.54 -15.14 -3.72
C GLU A 145 5.17 -14.68 -3.26
N GLU A 146 5.08 -13.97 -2.13
CA GLU A 146 3.83 -13.39 -1.64
C GLU A 146 3.27 -12.36 -2.62
N ILE A 147 4.13 -11.50 -3.18
CA ILE A 147 3.72 -10.54 -4.22
C ILE A 147 3.21 -11.29 -5.46
N ALA A 148 3.87 -12.38 -5.86
CA ALA A 148 3.45 -13.17 -7.01
C ALA A 148 2.10 -13.85 -6.81
N GLN A 149 1.88 -14.45 -5.64
CA GLN A 149 0.60 -15.05 -5.25
C GLN A 149 -0.51 -14.00 -5.25
N LEU A 150 -0.27 -12.85 -4.61
CA LEU A 150 -1.19 -11.73 -4.57
C LEU A 150 -1.58 -11.24 -5.98
N ARG A 151 -0.66 -11.28 -6.94
CA ARG A 151 -0.88 -10.76 -8.30
C ARG A 151 -1.25 -11.82 -9.33
N GLY A 152 -1.28 -13.09 -8.97
CA GLY A 152 -1.48 -14.18 -9.94
C GLY A 152 -0.39 -14.24 -11.02
N ILE A 153 0.86 -13.90 -10.66
CA ILE A 153 2.01 -13.92 -11.58
C ILE A 153 3.10 -14.88 -11.07
N ARG A 154 4.18 -15.04 -11.83
CA ARG A 154 5.36 -15.80 -11.38
C ARG A 154 6.25 -14.94 -10.48
N ALA A 155 6.89 -15.55 -9.47
CA ALA A 155 7.86 -14.88 -8.59
C ALA A 155 8.99 -14.16 -9.37
N GLY A 156 9.47 -14.76 -10.47
CA GLY A 156 10.43 -14.11 -11.36
C GLY A 156 9.90 -12.82 -12.00
N ALA A 157 8.61 -12.76 -12.35
CA ALA A 157 7.99 -11.55 -12.89
C ALA A 157 7.83 -10.46 -11.81
N ALA A 158 7.47 -10.84 -10.57
CA ALA A 158 7.44 -9.92 -9.44
C ALA A 158 8.83 -9.30 -9.18
N ARG A 159 9.88 -10.15 -9.16
CA ARG A 159 11.26 -9.70 -9.00
C ARG A 159 11.70 -8.76 -10.12
N LEU A 160 11.37 -9.07 -11.37
CA LEU A 160 11.70 -8.22 -12.52
C LEU A 160 10.99 -6.86 -12.45
N ARG A 161 9.72 -6.82 -12.05
CA ARG A 161 8.97 -5.56 -11.85
C ARG A 161 9.61 -4.69 -10.77
N ALA A 162 9.96 -5.29 -9.63
CA ALA A 162 10.65 -4.57 -8.56
C ALA A 162 12.02 -4.06 -9.01
N HIS A 163 12.79 -4.90 -9.72
CA HIS A 163 14.10 -4.52 -10.24
C HIS A 163 14.03 -3.31 -11.18
N ARG A 164 13.15 -3.35 -12.18
CA ARG A 164 12.91 -2.22 -13.10
C ARG A 164 12.45 -0.96 -12.36
N GLY A 165 11.60 -1.13 -11.34
CA GLY A 165 11.20 -0.03 -10.47
C GLY A 165 12.39 0.59 -9.73
N TYR A 166 13.29 -0.21 -9.17
CA TYR A 166 14.49 0.30 -8.49
C TYR A 166 15.46 0.98 -9.46
N GLU A 167 15.67 0.44 -10.66
CA GLU A 167 16.49 1.08 -11.69
C GLU A 167 15.93 2.45 -12.04
N LYS A 168 14.61 2.54 -12.27
CA LYS A 168 13.98 3.80 -12.61
C LYS A 168 14.03 4.81 -11.47
N LEU A 169 13.83 4.37 -10.22
CA LEU A 169 14.02 5.23 -9.05
C LEU A 169 15.46 5.72 -8.92
N ARG A 170 16.44 4.86 -9.21
CA ARG A 170 17.86 5.25 -9.21
C ARG A 170 18.14 6.31 -10.27
N GLU A 171 17.56 6.21 -11.46
CA GLU A 171 17.68 7.26 -12.49
C GLU A 171 17.06 8.57 -12.02
N LEU A 172 15.81 8.52 -11.54
CA LEU A 172 15.04 9.70 -11.13
C LEU A 172 15.66 10.41 -9.92
N LEU A 173 16.18 9.65 -8.95
CA LEU A 173 16.78 10.20 -7.74
C LEU A 173 18.28 10.47 -7.91
N GLY A 174 18.99 9.69 -8.72
CA GLY A 174 20.42 9.83 -8.99
C GLY A 174 20.75 11.04 -9.87
N GLY A 175 19.86 11.42 -10.80
CA GLY A 175 19.97 12.69 -11.53
C GLY A 175 19.83 13.93 -10.63
N LEU A 176 19.36 13.76 -9.39
CA LEU A 176 19.12 14.83 -8.43
C LEU A 176 20.13 14.85 -7.25
N VAL A 177 21.19 14.04 -7.31
CA VAL A 177 22.32 14.04 -6.34
C VAL A 177 23.60 14.62 -6.96
N GLY A 178 23.56 14.99 -8.25
CA GLY A 178 24.73 15.40 -9.03
C GLY A 178 24.88 16.91 -9.32
N GLU A 179 24.07 17.81 -8.73
CA GLU A 179 24.16 19.26 -9.02
C GLU A 179 24.49 20.15 -7.80
N ASP A 180 24.74 19.58 -6.62
CA ASP A 180 25.15 20.32 -5.42
C ASP A 180 26.58 19.96 -4.95
N ALA A 181 27.56 19.94 -5.87
CA ALA A 181 28.98 19.81 -5.54
C ALA A 181 29.83 20.89 -6.22
#